data_AF-A0A712CN34-F1
#
_entry.id   AF-A0A712CN34-F1
#
_cell.length_a   1.000
_cell.length_b   1.000
_cell.length_c   1.000
_cell.angle_alpha   90.00
_cell.angle_beta   90.00
_cell.angle_gamma   90.00
#
_symmetry.space_group_name_H-M   'P 1'
#
loop_
_entity.id
_entity.type
_entity.pdbx_description
1 polymer ?
#
loop_
_entity_poly.entity_id
_entity_poly.type
_entity_poly.pdbx_seq_one_letter_code
_entity_poly.pdbx_strand_id
1 'polypeptide(L)'
;MLFTWIVKTCQRHLSRLTWPALLGLFIGQYLLCYLVLRLLRESALVSQLSDFIYYCSVVGSTLGFGDLSPQTAPGRLFTALWQIPVSVGLFGAL
;
A
#
# COMPACT_ATOMS: atom_id res chain seq x y z
N MET A 1 -15.63 -2.10 24.48
CA MET A 1 -14.88 -1.02 25.17
C MET A 1 -13.44 -0.89 24.64
N LEU A 2 -12.70 -1.98 24.41
CA LEU A 2 -11.37 -1.95 23.78
C LEU A 2 -11.41 -1.42 22.32
N PHE A 3 -12.37 -1.90 21.52
CA PHE A 3 -12.52 -1.51 20.11
C PHE A 3 -12.75 0.00 19.93
N THR A 4 -13.66 0.59 20.71
CA THR A 4 -13.93 2.03 20.67
C THR A 4 -12.76 2.88 21.19
N TRP A 5 -11.93 2.32 22.07
CA TRP A 5 -10.72 2.97 22.56
C TRP A 5 -9.59 2.95 21.50
N ILE A 6 -9.40 1.83 20.81
CA ILE A 6 -8.46 1.73 19.67
C ILE A 6 -8.87 2.70 18.56
N VAL A 7 -10.16 2.72 18.19
CA VAL A 7 -10.69 3.64 17.17
C VAL A 7 -10.50 5.10 17.57
N LYS A 8 -10.81 5.49 18.81
CA LYS A 8 -10.60 6.87 19.30
C LYS A 8 -9.13 7.27 19.38
N THR A 9 -8.25 6.33 19.72
CA THR A 9 -6.80 6.57 19.78
C THR A 9 -6.25 6.75 18.37
N CYS A 10 -6.64 5.90 17.41
CA CYS A 10 -6.30 6.08 16.00
C CYS A 10 -6.81 7.41 15.45
N GLN A 11 -8.06 7.79 15.75
CA GLN A 11 -8.67 9.05 15.30
C GLN A 11 -7.98 10.32 15.85
N ARG A 12 -7.41 10.27 17.06
CA ARG A 12 -6.64 11.41 17.63
C ARG A 12 -5.30 11.62 16.94
N HIS A 13 -4.66 10.55 16.46
CA HIS A 13 -3.40 10.65 15.72
C HIS A 13 -3.65 10.96 14.23
N LEU A 14 -4.70 10.38 13.64
CA LEU A 14 -5.06 10.59 12.24
C LEU A 14 -5.52 12.04 11.97
N SER A 15 -6.21 12.67 12.93
CA SER A 15 -6.67 14.08 12.81
C SER A 15 -5.54 15.13 12.89
N ARG A 16 -4.29 14.72 13.14
CA ARG A 16 -3.10 15.58 13.12
C ARG A 16 -2.19 15.34 11.91
N LEU A 17 -2.55 14.41 11.02
CA LEU A 17 -1.77 14.18 9.81
C LEU A 17 -1.96 15.37 8.87
N THR A 18 -0.96 16.23 8.82
CA THR A 18 -0.87 17.29 7.83
C THR A 18 -0.74 16.67 6.44
N TRP A 19 -1.30 17.31 5.40
CA TRP A 19 -1.19 16.87 4.01
C TRP A 19 0.21 16.44 3.55
N PRO A 20 1.32 17.13 3.93
CA PRO A 20 2.67 16.68 3.60
C PRO A 20 3.06 15.34 4.24
N ALA A 21 2.56 15.05 5.44
CA ALA A 21 2.81 13.78 6.12
C ALA A 21 2.06 12.63 5.42
N LEU A 22 0.84 12.86 4.93
CA LEU A 22 0.09 11.87 4.14
C LEU A 22 0.82 11.56 2.83
N LEU A 23 1.29 12.59 2.11
CA LEU A 23 2.11 12.40 0.91
C LEU A 23 3.41 11.64 1.21
N GLY A 24 4.08 11.97 2.31
CA GLY A 24 5.27 11.27 2.77
C GLY A 24 5.02 9.79 3.07
N LEU A 25 3.89 9.46 3.71
CA LEU A 25 3.49 8.08 3.96
C LEU A 25 3.17 7.33 2.66
N PHE A 26 2.52 7.98 1.69
CA PHE A 26 2.25 7.42 0.37
C PHE A 26 3.55 7.06 -0.37
N ILE A 27 4.48 8.01 -0.43
CA ILE A 27 5.79 7.82 -1.07
C ILE A 27 6.56 6.72 -0.33
N GLY A 28 6.57 6.74 1.00
CA GLY A 28 7.23 5.72 1.83
C GLY A 28 6.67 4.32 1.59
N GLN A 29 5.35 4.17 1.51
CA GLN A 29 4.69 2.90 1.19
C GLN A 29 5.06 2.42 -0.23
N TYR A 30 5.06 3.30 -1.23
CA TYR A 30 5.42 2.94 -2.61
C TYR A 30 6.90 2.53 -2.69
N LEU A 31 7.80 3.24 -2.01
CA LEU A 31 9.22 2.86 -1.94
C LEU A 31 9.41 1.50 -1.26
N LEU A 32 8.71 1.25 -0.15
CA LEU A 32 8.77 -0.03 0.56
C LEU A 32 8.27 -1.19 -0.33
N CYS A 33 7.11 -1.02 -0.98
CA CYS A 33 6.59 -2.00 -1.92
C CYS A 33 7.56 -2.28 -3.07
N TYR A 34 8.19 -1.24 -3.63
CA TYR A 34 9.18 -1.41 -4.70
C TYR A 34 10.37 -2.26 -4.24
N LEU A 35 10.94 -1.95 -3.06
CA LEU A 35 12.07 -2.68 -2.51
C LEU A 35 11.72 -4.15 -2.22
N VAL A 36 10.59 -4.40 -1.56
CA VAL A 36 10.17 -5.76 -1.20
C VAL A 36 9.84 -6.58 -2.45
N LEU A 37 9.05 -6.06 -3.39
CA LEU A 37 8.70 -6.78 -4.61
C LEU A 37 9.94 -7.06 -5.48
N ARG A 38 10.91 -6.14 -5.51
CA ARG A 38 12.20 -6.37 -6.16
C ARG A 38 13.01 -7.48 -5.49
N LEU A 39 13.03 -7.53 -4.15
CA LEU A 39 13.68 -8.62 -3.40
C LEU A 39 12.99 -9.97 -3.62
N LEU A 40 11.66 -9.96 -3.77
CA LEU A 40 10.85 -11.14 -4.06
C LEU A 40 10.89 -11.56 -5.54
N ARG A 41 11.72 -10.91 -6.37
CA ARG A 41 11.92 -11.19 -7.80
C ARG A 41 10.67 -11.03 -8.65
N GLU A 42 9.79 -10.10 -8.30
CA GLU A 42 8.61 -9.73 -9.09
C GLU A 42 9.00 -8.82 -10.28
N SER A 43 9.90 -9.29 -11.15
CA SER A 43 10.48 -8.47 -12.23
C SER A 43 9.43 -7.88 -13.17
N ALA A 44 8.31 -8.58 -13.40
CA ALA A 44 7.22 -8.07 -14.22
C ALA A 44 6.60 -6.78 -13.65
N LEU A 45 6.52 -6.65 -12.32
CA LEU A 45 5.88 -5.51 -11.65
C LEU A 45 6.84 -4.34 -11.42
N VAL A 46 8.14 -4.59 -11.28
CA VAL A 46 9.14 -3.55 -10.96
C VAL A 46 10.10 -3.21 -12.11
N SER A 47 9.96 -3.85 -13.28
CA SER A 47 10.82 -3.58 -14.44
C SER A 47 10.63 -2.17 -15.01
N GLN A 48 9.39 -1.71 -15.12
CA GLN A 48 9.04 -0.37 -15.55
C GLN A 48 8.43 0.39 -14.37
N LEU A 49 8.89 1.62 -14.16
CA LEU A 49 8.38 2.46 -13.07
C LEU A 49 6.91 2.82 -13.27
N SER A 50 6.46 2.97 -14.52
CA SER A 50 5.06 3.19 -14.89
C SER A 50 4.16 2.06 -14.40
N ASP A 51 4.55 0.81 -14.70
CA ASP A 51 3.79 -0.39 -14.37
C ASP A 51 3.71 -0.58 -12.86
N PHE A 52 4.81 -0.30 -12.17
CA PHE A 52 4.86 -0.33 -10.71
C PHE A 52 3.89 0.68 -10.08
N ILE A 53 3.95 1.94 -10.51
CA ILE A 53 3.07 3.01 -9.97
C ILE A 53 1.61 2.70 -10.29
N TYR A 54 1.34 2.24 -11.52
CA TYR A 54 0.01 1.83 -11.95
C TYR A 54 -0.52 0.68 -11.09
N TYR A 55 0.25 -0.40 -10.94
CA TYR A 55 -0.08 -1.54 -10.09
C TYR A 55 -0.39 -1.11 -8.64
N CYS A 56 0.49 -0.34 -8.01
CA CYS A 56 0.27 0.14 -6.64
C CYS A 56 -1.01 0.97 -6.50
N SER A 57 -1.32 1.79 -7.52
CA SER A 57 -2.52 2.62 -7.54
C SER A 57 -3.79 1.79 -7.74
N VAL A 58 -3.77 0.79 -8.62
CA VAL A 58 -4.89 -0.13 -8.88
C VAL A 58 -5.19 -0.99 -7.64
N VAL A 59 -4.15 -1.46 -6.95
CA VAL A 59 -4.30 -2.24 -5.71
C VAL A 59 -4.78 -1.36 -4.56
N GLY A 60 -4.18 -0.17 -4.38
CA GLY A 60 -4.53 0.73 -3.29
C GLY A 60 -5.93 1.32 -3.39
N SER A 61 -6.39 1.60 -4.61
CA SER A 61 -7.75 2.05 -4.89
C SER A 61 -8.79 0.91 -4.90
N THR A 62 -8.36 -0.34 -4.67
CA THR A 62 -9.20 -1.55 -4.70
C THR A 62 -9.87 -1.84 -6.06
N LEU A 63 -9.42 -1.20 -7.14
CA LEU A 63 -9.96 -1.41 -8.49
C LEU A 63 -9.67 -2.82 -9.01
N GLY A 64 -8.42 -3.26 -8.88
CA GLY A 64 -8.03 -4.64 -9.20
C GLY A 64 -8.31 -5.09 -10.64
N PHE A 65 -7.86 -4.36 -11.65
CA PHE A 65 -8.08 -4.71 -13.07
C PHE A 65 -7.56 -6.11 -13.48
N GLY A 66 -6.59 -6.64 -12.74
CA GLY A 66 -6.10 -8.01 -12.91
C GLY A 66 -5.07 -8.20 -14.00
N ASP A 67 -4.68 -7.14 -14.70
CA ASP A 67 -3.63 -7.12 -15.72
C ASP A 67 -2.21 -7.22 -15.13
N LEU A 68 -1.99 -6.61 -13.96
CA LEU A 68 -0.76 -6.75 -13.17
C LEU A 68 -1.03 -7.38 -11.80
N SER A 69 -0.31 -8.44 -11.47
CA SER A 69 -0.39 -9.12 -10.17
C SER A 69 0.89 -9.87 -9.81
N PRO A 70 1.22 -10.02 -8.50
CA PRO A 70 2.37 -10.80 -8.04
C PRO A 70 2.29 -12.26 -8.48
N GLN A 71 3.34 -12.76 -9.09
CA GLN A 71 3.40 -14.12 -9.63
C GLN A 71 4.04 -15.10 -8.65
N THR A 72 4.90 -14.62 -7.76
CA THR A 72 5.58 -15.45 -6.76
C THR A 72 4.69 -15.68 -5.54
N ALA A 73 4.84 -16.85 -4.90
CA ALA A 73 4.15 -17.16 -3.65
C ALA A 73 4.40 -16.12 -2.53
N PRO A 74 5.65 -15.72 -2.23
CA PRO A 74 5.90 -14.70 -1.22
C PRO A 74 5.41 -13.31 -1.66
N GLY A 75 5.45 -12.98 -2.95
CA GLY A 75 4.90 -11.73 -3.49
C GLY A 75 3.40 -11.62 -3.23
N ARG A 76 2.65 -12.69 -3.51
CA ARG A 76 1.21 -12.75 -3.19
C ARG A 76 0.93 -12.59 -1.70
N LEU A 77 1.72 -13.24 -0.85
CA LEU A 77 1.54 -13.16 0.60
C LEU A 77 1.84 -11.75 1.13
N PHE A 78 2.92 -11.12 0.65
CA PHE A 78 3.24 -9.73 0.98
C PHE A 78 2.14 -8.78 0.54
N THR A 79 1.65 -8.91 -0.69
CA THR A 79 0.58 -8.06 -1.20
C THR A 79 -0.70 -8.22 -0.37
N ALA A 80 -1.08 -9.46 -0.04
CA ALA A 80 -2.29 -9.75 0.74
C ALA A 80 -2.22 -9.24 2.18
N LEU A 81 -1.10 -9.44 2.87
CA LEU A 81 -0.98 -9.15 4.30
C LEU A 81 -0.50 -7.73 4.61
N TRP A 82 0.26 -7.12 3.71
CA TRP A 82 0.84 -5.78 3.92
C TRP A 82 0.31 -4.75 2.94
N GLN A 83 0.50 -4.98 1.63
CA GLN A 83 0.23 -3.94 0.63
C GLN A 83 -1.24 -3.53 0.64
N ILE A 84 -2.18 -4.48 0.59
CA ILE A 84 -3.61 -4.19 0.53
C ILE A 84 -4.08 -3.46 1.80
N PRO A 85 -3.91 -3.98 3.04
CA PRO A 85 -4.41 -3.30 4.24
C PRO A 85 -3.86 -1.89 4.42
N VAL A 86 -2.55 -1.69 4.17
CA VAL A 86 -1.90 -0.39 4.34
C VAL A 86 -2.35 0.59 3.25
N SER A 87 -2.39 0.14 1.99
CA SER A 87 -2.73 1.04 0.87
C SER A 87 -4.20 1.48 0.94
N VAL A 88 -5.13 0.59 1.28
CA VAL A 88 -6.55 0.95 1.47
C VAL A 88 -6.72 1.98 2.59
N GLY A 89 -5.97 1.81 3.69
CA GLY A 89 -5.97 2.78 4.79
C GLY A 89 -5.46 4.16 4.38
N LEU A 90 -4.40 4.21 3.55
CA LEU A 90 -3.84 5.47 3.05
C LEU A 90 -4.75 6.14 1.99
N PHE A 91 -5.34 5.36 1.07
CA PHE A 91 -6.27 5.88 0.07
C PHE A 91 -7.57 6.39 0.70
N GLY A 92 -8.07 5.74 1.76
CA GLY A 92 -9.23 6.23 2.49
C GLY A 92 -8.96 7.45 3.39
N ALA A 93 -7.68 7.80 3.60
CA ALA A 93 -7.28 8.97 4.39
C ALA A 93 -6.99 10.22 3.53
N LEU A 94 -6.86 10.06 2.20
CA LEU A 94 -6.84 11.14 1.22
C LEU A 94 -8.28 11.60 0.91
#